data_AF-A0A4Q3N8X3-F1
#
_entry.id   AF-A0A4Q3N8X3-F1
#
_cell.length_a   1.000
_cell.length_b   1.000
_cell.length_c   1.000
_cell.angle_alpha   90.00
_cell.angle_beta   90.00
_cell.angle_gamma   90.00
#
_symmetry.space_group_name_H-M   'P 1'
#
loop_
_entity.id
_entity.type
_entity.pdbx_description
1 polymer ?
#
loop_
_entity_poly.entity_id
_entity_poly.type
_entity_poly.pdbx_seq_one_letter_code
_entity_poly.pdbx_strand_id
1 'polypeptide(L)'
;MAPTILPTHAQTIIVGGGIAGCSVAYHLAKAGRTDVLLLEQGKLTSGTTWHAAGLVGQMRPNRTMTQMSKYGIELYATLEAETGLATGWKQCGSVNVARTPERMQVLRKQLAMAHSFGV
;
A
#
# COMPACT_ATOMS: atom_id res chain seq x y z
N MET A 1 -28.53 -12.66 -4.94
CA MET A 1 -27.72 -12.28 -3.76
C MET A 1 -28.67 -11.99 -2.62
N ALA A 2 -28.47 -12.60 -1.45
CA ALA A 2 -29.26 -12.24 -0.27
C ALA A 2 -29.04 -10.74 0.04
N PRO A 3 -30.08 -10.00 0.48
CA PRO A 3 -29.91 -8.60 0.84
C PRO A 3 -28.90 -8.50 1.99
N THR A 4 -27.81 -7.78 1.77
CA THR A 4 -26.83 -7.48 2.82
C THR A 4 -27.52 -6.57 3.83
N ILE A 5 -27.82 -7.10 5.02
CA ILE A 5 -28.34 -6.30 6.11
C ILE A 5 -27.20 -5.41 6.59
N LEU A 6 -27.32 -4.10 6.36
CA LEU A 6 -26.38 -3.12 6.88
C LEU A 6 -26.70 -2.83 8.35
N PRO A 7 -25.69 -2.67 9.21
CA PRO A 7 -25.92 -2.23 10.56
C PRO A 7 -26.52 -0.81 10.55
N THR A 8 -27.37 -0.50 11.52
CA THR A 8 -28.00 0.82 11.66
C THR A 8 -27.03 1.89 12.20
N HIS A 9 -25.88 1.46 12.71
CA HIS A 9 -24.82 2.29 13.28
C HIS A 9 -23.45 1.67 12.98
N ALA A 10 -22.44 2.51 12.76
CA ALA A 10 -21.04 2.09 12.78
C ALA A 10 -20.15 3.25 13.28
N GLN A 11 -19.17 2.94 14.14
CA GLN A 11 -18.23 3.92 14.69
C GLN A 11 -17.29 4.47 13.61
N THR A 12 -16.87 3.65 12.65
CA THR A 12 -16.03 4.09 11.53
C THR A 12 -16.56 3.53 10.22
N ILE A 13 -16.85 4.43 9.28
CA ILE A 13 -17.28 4.08 7.93
C ILE A 13 -16.16 4.44 6.94
N ILE A 14 -15.73 3.46 6.15
CA ILE A 14 -14.74 3.60 5.09
C ILE A 14 -15.47 3.54 3.75
N VAL A 15 -15.34 4.58 2.93
CA VAL A 15 -15.97 4.64 1.61
C VAL A 15 -14.93 4.35 0.53
N GLY A 16 -15.07 3.20 -0.13
CA GLY A 16 -14.20 2.72 -1.21
C GLY A 16 -13.41 1.45 -0.83
N GLY A 17 -13.63 0.38 -1.58
CA GLY A 17 -12.98 -0.93 -1.43
C GLY A 17 -11.73 -1.13 -2.27
N GLY A 18 -10.99 -0.05 -2.55
CA GLY A 18 -9.66 -0.11 -3.14
C GLY A 18 -8.58 -0.46 -2.10
N ILE A 19 -7.32 -0.57 -2.52
CA ILE A 19 -6.20 -0.94 -1.64
C ILE A 19 -6.09 -0.04 -0.41
N ALA A 20 -6.33 1.27 -0.56
CA ALA A 20 -6.28 2.21 0.56
C ALA A 20 -7.37 1.95 1.59
N GLY A 21 -8.63 1.78 1.17
CA GLY A 21 -9.74 1.51 2.07
C GLY A 21 -9.61 0.16 2.77
N CYS A 22 -9.24 -0.89 2.02
CA CYS A 22 -8.95 -2.20 2.60
C CYS A 22 -7.78 -2.16 3.59
N SER A 23 -6.73 -1.41 3.28
CA SER A 23 -5.60 -1.21 4.19
C SER A 23 -6.04 -0.53 5.48
N VAL A 24 -6.83 0.55 5.40
CA VAL A 24 -7.37 1.23 6.60
C VAL A 24 -8.22 0.26 7.44
N ALA A 25 -9.13 -0.50 6.82
CA ALA A 25 -9.96 -1.48 7.52
C ALA A 25 -9.11 -2.54 8.22
N TYR A 26 -8.12 -3.10 7.52
CA TYR A 26 -7.17 -4.07 8.08
C TYR A 26 -6.43 -3.53 9.30
N HIS A 27 -5.86 -2.31 9.22
CA HIS A 27 -5.12 -1.73 10.34
C HIS A 27 -6.01 -1.37 11.53
N LEU A 28 -7.24 -0.88 11.29
CA LEU A 28 -8.20 -0.63 12.37
C LEU A 28 -8.59 -1.93 13.07
N ALA A 29 -8.90 -2.99 12.31
CA ALA A 29 -9.21 -4.31 12.87
C ALA A 29 -8.03 -4.87 13.67
N LYS A 30 -6.80 -4.77 13.14
CA LYS A 30 -5.58 -5.20 13.84
C LYS A 30 -5.30 -4.39 15.12
N ALA A 31 -5.73 -3.13 15.17
CA ALA A 31 -5.70 -2.30 16.38
C ALA A 31 -6.84 -2.60 17.36
N GLY A 32 -7.65 -3.63 17.12
CA GLY A 32 -8.74 -4.07 17.99
C GLY A 32 -10.06 -3.32 17.80
N ARG A 33 -10.21 -2.55 16.71
CA ARG A 33 -11.51 -1.93 16.38
C ARG A 33 -12.42 -2.97 15.75
N THR A 34 -13.58 -3.19 16.35
CA THR A 34 -14.57 -4.19 15.90
C THR A 34 -15.74 -3.56 15.15
N ASP A 35 -15.98 -2.26 15.29
CA ASP A 35 -17.10 -1.54 14.68
C ASP A 35 -16.64 -0.70 13.46
N VAL A 36 -16.18 -1.41 12.43
CA VAL A 36 -15.67 -0.83 11.18
C VAL A 36 -16.50 -1.34 10.00
N LEU A 37 -17.13 -0.42 9.28
CA LEU A 37 -17.92 -0.72 8.08
C LEU A 37 -17.21 -0.20 6.84
N LEU A 38 -16.85 -1.08 5.91
CA LEU A 38 -16.34 -0.71 4.58
C LEU A 38 -17.47 -0.81 3.56
N LEU A 39 -17.71 0.28 2.84
CA LEU A 39 -18.70 0.36 1.76
C LEU A 39 -17.99 0.51 0.42
N GLU A 40 -18.32 -0.37 -0.53
CA GLU A 40 -17.85 -0.32 -1.91
C GLU A 40 -19.07 -0.37 -2.84
N GLN A 41 -19.09 0.52 -3.83
CA GLN A 41 -20.21 0.61 -4.78
C GLN A 41 -20.29 -0.59 -5.73
N GLY A 42 -19.16 -1.23 -6.02
CA GLY A 42 -19.03 -2.37 -6.92
C GLY A 42 -18.36 -3.57 -6.25
N LYS A 43 -17.27 -4.05 -6.85
CA LYS A 43 -16.47 -5.15 -6.32
C LYS A 43 -15.20 -4.58 -5.69
N LEU A 44 -14.70 -5.23 -4.64
CA LEU A 44 -13.39 -4.87 -4.09
C LEU A 44 -12.35 -4.77 -5.22
N THR A 45 -11.48 -3.77 -5.11
CA THR A 45 -10.41 -3.43 -6.06
C THR A 45 -10.84 -2.95 -7.45
N SER A 46 -12.14 -2.88 -7.78
CA SER A 46 -12.61 -2.57 -9.16
C SER A 46 -12.32 -1.15 -9.65
N GLY A 47 -11.80 -0.27 -8.79
CA GLY A 47 -11.28 1.06 -9.15
C GLY A 47 -9.86 1.00 -9.74
N THR A 48 -8.95 1.88 -9.30
CA THR A 48 -7.58 1.91 -9.84
C THR A 48 -6.68 0.76 -9.39
N THR A 49 -7.11 0.03 -8.35
CA THR A 49 -6.31 -1.04 -7.76
C THR A 49 -6.14 -2.24 -8.69
N TRP A 50 -7.19 -2.69 -9.39
CA TRP A 50 -7.11 -3.90 -10.22
C TRP A 50 -6.13 -3.76 -11.40
N HIS A 51 -6.03 -2.55 -11.97
CA HIS A 51 -5.20 -2.28 -13.15
C HIS A 51 -3.83 -1.68 -12.80
N ALA A 52 -3.45 -1.67 -11.52
CA ALA A 52 -2.13 -1.22 -11.10
C ALA A 52 -1.06 -2.22 -11.56
N ALA A 53 0.07 -1.73 -12.06
CA ALA A 53 1.17 -2.58 -12.53
C ALA A 53 1.89 -3.37 -11.41
N GLY A 54 1.61 -3.06 -10.14
CA GLY A 54 2.17 -3.79 -8.99
C GLY A 54 3.62 -3.43 -8.62
N LEU A 55 4.19 -2.35 -9.16
CA LEU A 55 5.54 -1.92 -8.78
C LEU A 55 5.56 -1.30 -7.39
N VAL A 56 6.41 -1.84 -6.50
CA VAL A 56 6.61 -1.32 -5.15
C VAL A 56 8.07 -0.92 -4.96
N GLY A 57 8.36 0.38 -5.03
CA GLY A 57 9.69 0.94 -4.76
C GLY A 57 9.79 1.56 -3.38
N GLN A 58 10.97 1.55 -2.75
CA GLN A 58 11.20 2.06 -1.39
C GLN A 58 11.26 3.59 -1.29
N MET A 59 11.96 4.24 -2.22
CA MET A 59 12.23 5.68 -2.12
C MET A 59 11.02 6.53 -2.54
N ARG A 60 10.73 7.58 -1.78
CA ARG A 60 9.70 8.59 -2.05
C ARG A 60 10.28 10.01 -1.87
N PRO A 61 9.59 11.07 -2.33
CA PRO A 61 10.14 12.43 -2.32
C PRO A 61 10.55 12.97 -0.94
N ASN A 62 9.98 12.44 0.15
CA ASN A 62 10.30 12.85 1.52
C ASN A 62 10.46 11.65 2.46
N ARG A 63 11.00 11.92 3.66
CA ARG A 63 11.30 10.92 4.68
C ARG A 63 10.05 10.15 5.13
N THR A 64 8.96 10.86 5.43
CA THR A 64 7.71 10.24 5.93
C THR A 64 7.12 9.27 4.91
N MET A 65 7.04 9.68 3.64
CA MET A 65 6.56 8.80 2.57
C MET A 65 7.49 7.61 2.33
N THR A 66 8.80 7.80 2.49
CA THR A 66 9.77 6.70 2.37
C THR A 66 9.58 5.69 3.50
N GLN A 67 9.37 6.16 4.74
CA GLN A 67 9.04 5.29 5.88
C GLN A 67 7.72 4.53 5.66
N MET A 68 6.67 5.21 5.19
CA MET A 68 5.39 4.55 4.85
C MET A 68 5.58 3.49 3.75
N SER A 69 6.39 3.78 2.74
CA SER A 69 6.67 2.82 1.66
C SER A 69 7.48 1.62 2.15
N LYS A 70 8.45 1.84 3.05
CA LYS A 70 9.23 0.78 3.69
C LYS A 70 8.32 -0.15 4.51
N TYR A 71 7.46 0.43 5.35
CA TYR A 71 6.45 -0.32 6.08
C TYR A 71 5.54 -1.13 5.15
N GLY A 72 5.05 -0.53 4.07
CA GLY A 72 4.20 -1.25 3.11
C GLY A 72 4.89 -2.47 2.47
N ILE A 73 6.19 -2.36 2.18
CA ILE A 73 6.99 -3.48 1.66
C ILE A 73 7.13 -4.59 2.71
N GLU A 74 7.45 -4.23 3.95
CA GLU A 74 7.54 -5.18 5.07
C GLU A 74 6.20 -5.88 5.29
N LEU A 75 5.09 -5.13 5.27
CA LEU A 75 3.74 -5.69 5.40
C LEU A 75 3.39 -6.65 4.26
N TYR A 76 3.68 -6.31 2.99
CA TYR A 76 3.42 -7.23 1.88
C TYR A 76 4.17 -8.56 2.02
N ALA A 77 5.38 -8.53 2.59
CA ALA A 77 6.18 -9.73 2.83
C ALA A 77 5.59 -10.62 3.95
N THR A 78 4.80 -10.07 4.88
CA THR A 78 4.22 -10.83 6.01
C THR A 78 2.77 -11.27 5.80
N LEU A 79 2.02 -10.57 4.93
CA LEU A 79 0.57 -10.77 4.78
C LEU A 79 0.15 -12.18 4.40
N GLU A 80 0.93 -12.88 3.57
CA GLU A 80 0.62 -14.26 3.18
C GLU A 80 0.71 -15.21 4.38
N ALA A 81 1.74 -15.06 5.22
CA ALA A 81 1.88 -15.84 6.44
C ALA A 81 0.79 -15.51 7.47
N GLU A 82 0.35 -14.24 7.54
CA GLU A 82 -0.68 -13.79 8.49
C GLU A 82 -2.09 -14.24 8.08
N THR A 83 -2.41 -14.21 6.79
CA THR A 83 -3.78 -14.41 6.29
C THR A 83 -4.00 -15.77 5.63
N GLY A 84 -2.92 -16.49 5.29
CA GLY A 84 -2.97 -17.68 4.45
C GLY A 84 -3.33 -17.41 2.97
N LEU A 85 -3.45 -16.14 2.57
CA LEU A 85 -3.79 -15.73 1.21
C LEU A 85 -2.54 -15.23 0.49
N ALA A 86 -2.23 -15.86 -0.64
CA ALA A 86 -1.10 -15.46 -1.47
C ALA A 86 -1.24 -14.02 -1.97
N THR A 87 -0.22 -13.19 -1.74
CA THR A 87 -0.18 -11.78 -2.19
C THR A 87 0.44 -11.63 -3.58
N GLY A 88 1.18 -12.64 -4.04
CA GLY A 88 2.00 -12.55 -5.25
C GLY A 88 3.24 -11.67 -5.08
N TRP A 89 3.63 -11.35 -3.83
CA TRP A 89 4.79 -10.52 -3.54
C TRP A 89 6.09 -11.14 -4.07
N LYS A 90 6.88 -10.32 -4.77
CA LYS A 90 8.21 -10.70 -5.29
C LYS A 90 9.20 -9.58 -5.02
N GLN A 91 10.14 -9.83 -4.11
CA GLN A 91 11.22 -8.89 -3.79
C GLN A 91 12.37 -9.01 -4.79
N CYS A 92 12.14 -8.52 -6.02
CA CYS A 92 13.14 -8.55 -7.10
C CYS A 92 14.02 -7.30 -7.17
N GLY A 93 13.81 -6.32 -6.29
CA GLY A 93 14.53 -5.04 -6.33
C GLY A 93 14.05 -4.13 -7.46
N SER A 94 14.73 -2.99 -7.62
CA SER A 94 14.43 -2.02 -8.68
C SER A 94 15.72 -1.32 -9.15
N VAL A 95 15.81 -1.02 -10.45
CA VAL A 95 16.96 -0.35 -11.05
C VAL A 95 16.50 0.89 -11.81
N ASN A 96 17.07 2.04 -11.46
CA ASN A 96 16.88 3.28 -12.21
C ASN A 96 18.08 3.50 -13.14
N VAL A 97 17.82 3.74 -14.42
CA VAL A 97 18.86 3.91 -15.44
C VAL A 97 18.98 5.38 -15.84
N ALA A 98 20.22 5.88 -15.91
CA ALA A 98 20.53 7.20 -16.47
C ALA A 98 21.18 7.04 -17.84
N ARG A 99 20.61 7.70 -18.85
CA ARG A 99 21.14 7.72 -20.23
C ARG A 99 21.87 9.02 -20.57
N THR A 100 21.89 9.99 -19.65
CA THR A 100 22.57 11.28 -19.84
C THR A 100 23.31 11.68 -18.55
N PRO A 101 24.36 12.52 -18.64
CA PRO A 101 25.06 13.05 -17.48
C PRO A 101 24.14 13.81 -16.51
N GLU A 102 23.18 14.58 -17.02
CA GLU A 102 22.22 15.35 -16.22
C GLU A 102 21.31 14.41 -15.43
N ARG A 103 20.86 13.32 -16.05
CA ARG A 103 20.08 12.30 -15.36
C ARG A 103 20.91 11.61 -14.26
N MET A 104 22.20 11.39 -14.51
CA MET A 104 23.11 10.82 -13.50
C MET A 104 23.27 11.75 -12.29
N GLN A 105 23.33 13.07 -12.49
CA GLN A 105 23.34 14.03 -11.38
C GLN A 105 22.08 13.93 -10.51
N VAL A 106 20.91 13.78 -11.14
CA VAL A 106 19.65 13.56 -10.41
C VAL A 106 19.70 12.26 -9.60
N LEU A 107 20.18 11.15 -10.19
CA LEU A 107 20.30 9.88 -9.46
C LEU A 107 21.29 9.97 -8.28
N ARG A 108 22.40 10.70 -8.42
CA ARG A 108 23.34 10.95 -7.30
C ARG A 108 22.69 11.73 -6.17
N LYS A 109 21.89 12.75 -6.47
CA LYS A 109 21.10 13.48 -5.46
C LYS A 109 20.09 12.56 -4.77
N GLN A 110 19.40 11.71 -5.55
CA GLN A 110 18.45 10.74 -5.01
C GLN A 110 19.14 9.70 -4.11
N LEU A 111 20.34 9.26 -4.44
CA LEU A 111 21.14 8.35 -3.61
C LEU A 111 21.51 8.99 -2.27
N ALA A 112 22.00 10.24 -2.29
CA ALA A 112 22.30 10.97 -1.06
C ALA A 112 21.07 11.14 -0.16
N MET A 113 19.90 11.42 -0.77
CA MET A 113 18.63 11.46 -0.04
C MET A 113 18.25 10.10 0.55
N ALA A 114 18.37 9.01 -0.23
CA ALA A 114 18.07 7.66 0.22
C ALA A 114 18.88 7.29 1.47
N HIS A 115 20.20 7.51 1.43
CA HIS A 115 21.08 7.29 2.57
C HIS A 115 20.65 8.11 3.80
N SER A 116 20.28 9.38 3.60
CA SER A 116 19.80 10.24 4.69
C SER A 116 18.51 9.71 5.34
N PHE A 117 17.68 9.01 4.58
CA PHE A 117 16.41 8.44 5.04
C PHE A 117 16.57 7.01 5.61
N GLY A 118 17.77 6.44 5.60
CA GLY A 118 18.03 5.09 6.10
C GLY A 118 17.55 3.99 5.15
N VAL A 119 17.61 4.29 3.84
CA VAL A 119 17.42 3.34 2.73
C VAL A 119 18.73 3.15 2.00
#